data_AF-A0A0U1KZ41-F1
#
_entry.id   AF-A0A0U1KZ41-F1
#
_cell.length_a   1.000
_cell.length_b   1.000
_cell.length_c   1.000
_cell.angle_alpha   90.00
_cell.angle_beta   90.00
_cell.angle_gamma   90.00
#
_symmetry.space_group_name_H-M   'P 1'
#
loop_
_entity.id
_entity.type
_entity.pdbx_description
1 polymer ?
#
loop_
_entity_poly.entity_id
_entity_poly.type
_entity_poly.pdbx_seq_one_letter_code
_entity_poly.pdbx_strand_id
1 'polypeptide(L)'
;MYLNCVFELSMVLENEKFHKLLTRVCKQAEYLNDNKYIDQTLSSKGIVVTYQDKQYKKKVQLTINIGVMLDDGELDSDKLIHKLERCVHDYLGLKYNLNNFNLKRMILMVDIDVNSREKVSAYVKVLQRIGKVKGFSPLSYDCLGDDIGFCLDGNSNGIQFLIYDLEGLLTGQFRKNETNHTKLKSIIENSEGVLRAEVQLTQPKTVRAYTDETDTSKQLAVLLEKKWDIFLDTFVRVVPFGAFHKKDTAIEIIQREVKNMTLRRRMLRLVALVPEKKSLLLAQKALNYRRIDDVMETFAKINISPVTISKRHNIRFLKNLYSYLLAE
;
A
#
# COMPACT_ATOMS: atom_id res chain seq x y z
N MET A 1 8.81 9.95 9.45
CA MET A 1 7.69 9.07 9.01
C MET A 1 8.19 7.66 8.73
N TYR A 2 7.41 6.61 9.04
CA TYR A 2 7.88 5.21 8.92
C TYR A 2 7.21 4.46 7.75
N LEU A 3 8.03 3.91 6.84
CA LEU A 3 7.58 3.01 5.78
C LEU A 3 7.74 1.57 6.26
N ASN A 4 6.62 0.95 6.65
CA ASN A 4 6.59 -0.45 7.05
C ASN A 4 6.62 -1.36 5.82
N CYS A 5 7.22 -2.53 5.97
CA CYS A 5 7.36 -3.53 4.92
C CYS A 5 6.85 -4.89 5.41
N VAL A 6 6.01 -5.53 4.61
CA VAL A 6 5.58 -6.92 4.84
C VAL A 6 5.98 -7.77 3.64
N PHE A 7 6.62 -8.90 3.90
CA PHE A 7 6.98 -9.89 2.89
C PHE A 7 6.14 -11.14 3.03
N GLU A 8 5.71 -11.70 1.89
CA GLU A 8 5.15 -13.03 1.81
C GLU A 8 6.10 -13.94 1.04
N LEU A 9 6.69 -14.90 1.73
CA LEU A 9 7.57 -15.91 1.14
C LEU A 9 6.83 -17.23 1.06
N SER A 10 7.16 -18.08 0.08
CA SER A 10 6.63 -19.44 0.08
C SER A 10 7.53 -20.48 -0.55
N MET A 11 7.46 -21.69 -0.03
CA MET A 11 8.06 -22.88 -0.60
C MET A 11 7.00 -23.95 -0.85
N VAL A 12 7.26 -24.81 -1.82
CA VAL A 12 6.46 -26.02 -2.09
C VAL A 12 7.29 -27.21 -1.67
N LEU A 13 6.68 -28.12 -0.91
CA LEU A 13 7.32 -29.33 -0.41
C LEU A 13 6.65 -30.58 -0.98
N GLU A 14 7.42 -31.67 -1.04
CA GLU A 14 6.88 -33.01 -1.26
C GLU A 14 6.00 -33.44 -0.08
N ASN A 15 5.05 -34.33 -0.36
CA ASN A 15 4.02 -34.73 0.59
C ASN A 15 4.59 -35.20 1.94
N GLU A 16 5.56 -36.12 1.92
CA GLU A 16 6.17 -36.63 3.15
C GLU A 16 6.93 -35.57 3.93
N LYS A 17 7.72 -34.74 3.25
CA LYS A 17 8.51 -33.67 3.87
C LYS A 17 7.60 -32.64 4.53
N PHE A 18 6.50 -32.29 3.87
CA PHE A 18 5.49 -31.39 4.40
C PHE A 18 4.84 -31.94 5.67
N HIS A 19 4.34 -33.18 5.63
CA HIS A 19 3.67 -33.78 6.79
C HIS A 19 4.63 -33.98 7.95
N LYS A 20 5.89 -34.39 7.71
CA LYS A 20 6.93 -34.45 8.75
C LYS A 20 7.15 -33.09 9.43
N LEU A 21 7.12 -31.99 8.66
CA LEU A 21 7.27 -30.64 9.20
C LEU A 21 6.02 -30.20 9.96
N LEU A 22 4.84 -30.42 9.40
CA LEU A 22 3.56 -30.08 10.02
C LEU A 22 3.36 -30.81 11.34
N THR A 23 3.62 -32.13 11.42
CA THR A 23 3.47 -32.93 12.64
C THR A 23 4.42 -32.47 13.76
N ARG A 24 5.59 -31.93 13.44
CA ARG A 24 6.52 -31.39 14.44
C ARG A 24 5.96 -30.15 15.14
N VAL A 25 5.19 -29.34 14.42
CA VAL A 25 4.72 -28.02 14.88
C VAL A 25 3.29 -28.11 15.42
N CYS A 26 2.42 -28.82 14.72
CA CYS A 26 1.03 -29.00 15.08
C CYS A 26 0.89 -30.08 16.17
N LYS A 27 0.82 -29.67 17.44
CA LYS A 27 0.44 -30.55 18.56
C LYS A 27 -1.06 -30.81 18.45
N GLN A 28 -1.47 -32.05 18.12
CA GLN A 28 -2.87 -32.50 17.91
C GLN A 28 -3.85 -31.83 18.90
N ALA A 29 -4.81 -31.02 18.45
CA ALA A 29 -6.17 -31.48 18.09
C ALA A 29 -6.92 -30.55 17.09
N GLU A 30 -6.27 -29.51 16.56
CA GLU A 30 -6.86 -28.62 15.55
C GLU A 30 -6.47 -29.10 14.15
N TYR A 31 -7.29 -30.00 13.60
CA TYR A 31 -7.19 -30.34 12.18
C TYR A 31 -7.30 -29.08 11.32
N LEU A 32 -6.55 -29.06 10.21
CA LEU A 32 -6.52 -27.98 9.23
C LEU A 32 -7.94 -27.46 8.91
N ASN A 33 -8.26 -26.24 9.34
CA ASN A 33 -9.49 -25.60 8.90
C ASN A 33 -9.32 -25.26 7.42
N ASP A 34 -10.10 -25.90 6.56
CA ASP A 34 -10.05 -25.71 5.11
C ASP A 34 -8.67 -26.02 4.46
N ASN A 35 -8.02 -27.10 4.92
CA ASN A 35 -6.65 -27.50 4.53
C ASN A 35 -5.57 -26.45 4.84
N LYS A 36 -5.84 -25.54 5.79
CA LYS A 36 -4.92 -24.48 6.20
C LYS A 36 -4.67 -24.54 7.71
N TYR A 37 -3.41 -24.39 8.11
CA TYR A 37 -3.00 -24.23 9.50
C TYR A 37 -2.14 -22.98 9.63
N ILE A 38 -2.42 -22.16 10.64
CA ILE A 38 -1.71 -20.90 10.89
C ILE A 38 -0.98 -21.07 12.22
N ASP A 39 0.33 -21.09 12.15
CA ASP A 39 1.19 -21.08 13.32
C ASP A 39 1.63 -19.65 13.64
N GLN A 40 1.35 -19.26 14.88
CA GLN A 40 1.61 -17.93 15.45
C GLN A 40 2.76 -17.95 16.47
N THR A 41 3.48 -19.05 16.65
CA THR A 41 4.61 -19.17 17.61
C THR A 41 5.70 -18.10 17.42
N LEU A 42 5.90 -17.62 16.19
CA LEU A 42 6.86 -16.56 15.86
C LEU A 42 6.23 -15.16 15.74
N SER A 43 4.96 -14.97 16.13
CA SER A 43 4.25 -13.70 15.96
C SER A 43 4.92 -12.54 16.71
N SER A 44 5.50 -12.81 17.89
CA SER A 44 6.27 -11.82 18.65
C SER A 44 7.57 -11.40 17.95
N LYS A 45 8.05 -12.21 17.01
CA LYS A 45 9.17 -11.88 16.12
C LYS A 45 8.68 -11.38 14.75
N GLY A 46 7.41 -11.00 14.61
CA GLY A 46 6.85 -10.50 13.37
C GLY A 46 6.66 -11.53 12.26
N ILE A 47 6.74 -12.84 12.56
CA ILE A 47 6.58 -13.90 11.55
C ILE A 47 5.34 -14.73 11.86
N VAL A 48 4.48 -14.91 10.87
CA VAL A 48 3.37 -15.87 10.90
C VAL A 48 3.63 -16.93 9.84
N VAL A 49 3.53 -18.20 10.22
CA VAL A 49 3.75 -19.33 9.32
C VAL A 49 2.41 -19.95 8.96
N THR A 50 2.14 -20.09 7.67
CA THR A 50 0.93 -20.72 7.16
C THR A 50 1.27 -21.98 6.39
N TYR A 51 0.65 -23.08 6.79
CA TYR A 51 0.72 -24.37 6.12
C TYR A 51 -0.55 -24.57 5.30
N GLN A 52 -0.39 -24.98 4.04
CA GLN A 52 -1.51 -25.27 3.14
C GLN A 52 -1.35 -26.67 2.56
N ASP A 53 -2.24 -27.56 2.97
CA ASP A 53 -2.24 -28.97 2.60
C ASP A 53 -3.16 -29.24 1.40
N LYS A 54 -2.95 -28.52 0.29
CA LYS A 54 -3.80 -28.71 -0.90
C LYS A 54 -3.49 -30.05 -1.57
N GLN A 55 -4.48 -30.64 -2.25
CA GLN A 55 -4.35 -31.93 -2.94
C GLN A 55 -3.11 -32.00 -3.86
N TYR A 56 -2.83 -30.93 -4.61
CA TYR A 56 -1.77 -30.91 -5.62
C TYR A 56 -0.48 -30.20 -5.19
N LYS A 57 -0.53 -29.33 -4.18
CA LYS A 57 0.62 -28.53 -3.77
C LYS A 57 0.62 -28.35 -2.26
N LYS A 58 1.66 -28.88 -1.62
CA LYS A 58 1.91 -28.67 -0.19
C LYS A 58 2.76 -27.43 -0.03
N LYS A 59 2.18 -26.36 0.52
CA LYS A 59 2.82 -25.03 0.55
C LYS A 59 3.06 -24.61 1.99
N VAL A 60 4.27 -24.13 2.27
CA VAL A 60 4.58 -23.40 3.49
C VAL A 60 4.79 -21.94 3.10
N GLN A 61 4.10 -21.04 3.78
CA GLN A 61 4.16 -19.60 3.54
C GLN A 61 4.59 -18.88 4.82
N LEU A 62 5.50 -17.92 4.68
CA LEU A 62 5.92 -17.03 5.75
C LEU A 62 5.39 -15.63 5.44
N THR A 63 4.66 -15.04 6.37
CA THR A 63 4.30 -13.63 6.34
C THR A 63 5.14 -12.92 7.39
N ILE A 64 5.98 -11.98 6.96
CA ILE A 64 7.01 -11.34 7.78
C ILE A 64 6.70 -9.84 7.83
N ASN A 65 6.41 -9.31 9.02
CA ASN A 65 6.22 -7.89 9.27
C ASN A 65 7.49 -7.30 9.88
N ILE A 66 8.16 -6.45 9.12
CA ILE A 66 9.46 -5.89 9.49
C ILE A 66 9.37 -4.91 10.65
N GLY A 67 8.30 -4.11 10.73
CA GLY A 67 8.11 -3.19 11.85
C GLY A 67 8.13 -3.89 13.20
N VAL A 68 7.50 -5.07 13.28
CA VAL A 68 7.52 -5.89 14.51
C VAL A 68 8.90 -6.53 14.74
N MET A 69 9.66 -6.84 13.69
CA MET A 69 11.00 -7.40 13.83
C MET A 69 12.04 -6.41 14.34
N LEU A 70 11.87 -5.12 14.07
CA LEU A 70 12.85 -4.07 14.37
C LEU A 70 12.71 -3.46 15.76
N ASP A 71 11.56 -3.60 16.43
CA ASP A 71 11.30 -3.05 17.77
C ASP A 71 11.74 -1.58 17.89
N ASP A 72 11.32 -0.76 16.91
CA ASP A 72 11.65 0.67 16.74
C ASP A 72 13.14 1.02 16.48
N GLY A 73 13.99 0.02 16.22
CA GLY A 73 15.39 0.21 15.83
C GLY A 73 15.60 0.65 14.38
N GLU A 74 16.76 1.25 14.10
CA GLU A 74 17.18 1.67 12.76
C GLU A 74 17.31 0.47 11.80
N LEU A 75 16.89 0.66 10.54
CA LEU A 75 16.79 -0.42 9.57
C LEU A 75 18.16 -0.73 8.95
N ASP A 76 18.87 -1.69 9.55
CA ASP A 76 20.01 -2.36 8.95
C ASP A 76 19.52 -3.62 8.22
N SER A 77 19.52 -3.58 6.89
CA SER A 77 19.02 -4.67 6.04
C SER A 77 19.75 -5.98 6.30
N ASP A 78 21.06 -5.95 6.54
CA ASP A 78 21.88 -7.13 6.73
C ASP A 78 21.60 -7.78 8.07
N LYS A 79 21.49 -6.97 9.14
CA LYS A 79 21.08 -7.47 10.46
C LYS A 79 19.68 -8.05 10.43
N LEU A 80 18.75 -7.42 9.71
CA LEU A 80 17.38 -7.90 9.60
C LEU A 80 17.33 -9.24 8.86
N ILE A 81 18.02 -9.35 7.74
CA ILE A 81 18.10 -10.59 6.96
C ILE A 81 18.73 -11.69 7.79
N HIS A 82 19.83 -11.41 8.49
CA HIS A 82 20.48 -12.38 9.36
C HIS A 82 19.55 -12.87 10.49
N LYS A 83 18.81 -11.95 11.13
CA LYS A 83 17.81 -12.29 12.15
C LYS A 83 16.69 -13.16 11.57
N LEU A 84 16.23 -12.85 10.36
CA LEU A 84 15.20 -13.60 9.65
C LEU A 84 15.70 -15.00 9.28
N GLU A 85 16.89 -15.12 8.71
CA GLU A 85 17.53 -16.40 8.38
C GLU A 85 17.64 -17.29 9.60
N ARG A 86 18.14 -16.74 10.72
CA ARG A 86 18.23 -17.47 12.00
C ARG A 86 16.86 -17.94 12.48
N CYS A 87 15.84 -17.07 12.46
CA CYS A 87 14.49 -17.44 12.90
C CYS A 87 13.88 -18.56 12.04
N VAL A 88 14.03 -18.46 10.72
CA VAL A 88 13.54 -19.48 9.78
C VAL A 88 14.30 -20.79 9.95
N HIS A 89 15.61 -20.73 10.11
CA HIS A 89 16.47 -21.88 10.27
C HIS A 89 16.17 -22.64 11.58
N ASP A 90 16.06 -21.92 12.71
CA ASP A 90 15.73 -22.49 14.01
C ASP A 90 14.34 -23.15 13.99
N TYR A 91 13.35 -22.45 13.42
CA TYR A 91 11.96 -22.90 13.38
C TYR A 91 11.77 -24.14 12.49
N LEU A 92 12.38 -24.15 11.30
CA LEU A 92 12.26 -25.26 10.35
C LEU A 92 13.26 -26.41 10.65
N GLY A 93 13.94 -26.36 11.80
CA GLY A 93 14.75 -27.46 12.30
C GLY A 93 16.06 -27.65 11.56
N LEU A 94 16.71 -26.56 11.17
CA LEU A 94 18.02 -26.49 10.50
C LEU A 94 18.07 -27.13 9.10
N LYS A 95 16.97 -27.72 8.61
CA LYS A 95 16.90 -28.36 7.29
C LYS A 95 16.62 -27.40 6.16
N TYR A 96 15.94 -26.29 6.46
CA TYR A 96 15.53 -25.29 5.49
C TYR A 96 16.08 -23.93 5.89
N ASN A 97 16.39 -23.12 4.90
CA ASN A 97 16.86 -21.76 5.01
C ASN A 97 15.94 -20.82 4.23
N LEU A 98 16.21 -19.52 4.32
CA LEU A 98 15.43 -18.48 3.67
C LEU A 98 15.41 -18.63 2.12
N ASN A 99 16.52 -19.08 1.54
CA ASN A 99 16.68 -19.28 0.10
C ASN A 99 15.92 -20.51 -0.44
N ASN A 100 15.36 -21.37 0.41
CA ASN A 100 14.42 -22.39 -0.02
C ASN A 100 13.03 -21.82 -0.34
N PHE A 101 12.74 -20.60 0.11
CA PHE A 101 11.51 -19.90 -0.20
C PHE A 101 11.66 -19.04 -1.44
N ASN A 102 10.54 -18.75 -2.09
CA ASN A 102 10.44 -17.73 -3.14
C ASN A 102 9.62 -16.56 -2.62
N LEU A 103 10.06 -15.33 -2.90
CA LEU A 103 9.26 -14.14 -2.65
C LEU A 103 8.01 -14.14 -3.53
N LYS A 104 6.84 -14.04 -2.90
CA LYS A 104 5.53 -14.00 -3.57
C LYS A 104 4.94 -12.61 -3.60
N ARG A 105 5.03 -11.90 -2.49
CA ARG A 105 4.47 -10.57 -2.34
C ARG A 105 5.35 -9.70 -1.47
N MET A 106 5.41 -8.43 -1.81
CA MET A 106 5.95 -7.37 -0.95
C MET A 106 4.87 -6.32 -0.80
N ILE A 107 4.63 -5.86 0.42
CA ILE A 107 3.66 -4.81 0.74
C ILE A 107 4.43 -3.69 1.44
N LEU A 108 4.40 -2.51 0.84
CA LEU A 108 4.96 -1.28 1.37
C LEU A 108 3.81 -0.45 1.92
N MET A 109 3.86 -0.09 3.20
CA MET A 109 2.75 0.57 3.89
C MET A 109 3.22 1.84 4.59
N VAL A 110 2.42 2.88 4.42
CA VAL A 110 2.66 4.18 5.01
C VAL A 110 1.39 4.66 5.69
N ASP A 111 1.52 5.02 6.97
CA ASP A 111 0.46 5.64 7.74
C ASP A 111 0.63 7.16 7.70
N ILE A 112 -0.37 7.84 7.12
CA ILE A 112 -0.41 9.29 7.00
C ILE A 112 -1.38 9.83 8.03
N ASP A 113 -0.87 10.32 9.16
CA ASP A 113 -1.69 11.01 10.14
C ASP A 113 -2.10 12.39 9.60
N VAL A 114 -3.39 12.54 9.32
CA VAL A 114 -4.00 13.80 8.88
C VAL A 114 -4.78 14.50 9.99
N ASN A 115 -4.67 13.98 11.22
CA ASN A 115 -5.17 14.50 12.50
C ASN A 115 -6.70 14.48 12.69
N SER A 116 -7.50 14.03 11.71
CA SER A 116 -8.95 13.89 11.91
C SER A 116 -9.65 12.99 10.91
N ARG A 117 -10.71 12.29 11.36
CA ARG A 117 -11.60 11.46 10.53
C ARG A 117 -12.20 12.23 9.35
N GLU A 118 -12.60 13.47 9.60
CA GLU A 118 -13.19 14.33 8.56
C GLU A 118 -12.23 14.56 7.40
N LYS A 119 -10.93 14.77 7.70
CA LYS A 119 -9.90 14.94 6.69
C LYS A 119 -9.62 13.63 5.96
N VAL A 120 -9.55 12.49 6.66
CA VAL A 120 -9.40 11.18 6.03
C VAL A 120 -10.52 10.96 4.99
N SER A 121 -11.78 11.12 5.39
CA SER A 121 -12.93 10.99 4.48
C SER A 121 -12.84 11.95 3.29
N ALA A 122 -12.38 13.18 3.52
CA ALA A 122 -12.22 14.15 2.44
C ALA A 122 -11.08 13.79 1.48
N TYR A 123 -9.95 13.29 1.97
CA TYR A 123 -8.87 12.77 1.13
C TYR A 123 -9.35 11.60 0.29
N VAL A 124 -9.99 10.58 0.89
CA VAL A 124 -10.54 9.42 0.16
C VAL A 124 -11.44 9.88 -0.99
N LYS A 125 -12.39 10.77 -0.72
CA LYS A 125 -13.31 11.28 -1.76
C LYS A 125 -12.62 12.11 -2.84
N VAL A 126 -11.55 12.82 -2.52
CA VAL A 126 -10.74 13.56 -3.51
C VAL A 126 -9.91 12.59 -4.36
N LEU A 127 -9.34 11.55 -3.75
CA LEU A 127 -8.59 10.51 -4.45
C LEU A 127 -9.49 9.71 -5.40
N GLN A 128 -10.71 9.37 -4.97
CA GLN A 128 -11.72 8.75 -5.84
C GLN A 128 -12.06 9.60 -7.09
N ARG A 129 -11.93 10.93 -7.02
CA ARG A 129 -12.14 11.84 -8.17
C ARG A 129 -11.01 11.84 -9.18
N ILE A 130 -9.84 11.31 -8.82
CA ILE A 130 -8.76 11.03 -9.79
C ILE A 130 -9.30 10.07 -10.87
N GLY A 131 -10.13 9.11 -10.45
CA GLY A 131 -10.81 8.17 -11.33
C GLY A 131 -9.81 7.26 -12.04
N LYS A 132 -9.88 7.20 -13.37
CA LYS A 132 -8.96 6.35 -14.17
C LYS A 132 -7.53 6.84 -14.08
N VAL A 133 -6.61 5.92 -13.83
CA VAL A 133 -5.16 6.12 -13.86
C VAL A 133 -4.55 5.27 -14.97
N LYS A 134 -3.57 5.81 -15.71
CA LYS A 134 -2.97 5.11 -16.85
C LYS A 134 -2.25 3.85 -16.37
N GLY A 135 -2.59 2.71 -16.94
CA GLY A 135 -1.98 1.42 -16.59
C GLY A 135 -2.59 0.72 -15.39
N PHE A 136 -3.64 1.30 -14.79
CA PHE A 136 -4.36 0.73 -13.65
C PHE A 136 -5.86 0.60 -13.94
N SER A 137 -6.49 -0.36 -13.28
CA SER A 137 -7.93 -0.57 -13.25
C SER A 137 -8.43 -0.52 -11.81
N PRO A 138 -9.70 -0.16 -11.56
CA PRO A 138 -10.27 -0.23 -10.22
C PRO A 138 -10.16 -1.65 -9.66
N LEU A 139 -9.70 -1.75 -8.41
CA LEU A 139 -9.64 -3.02 -7.66
C LEU A 139 -10.77 -3.02 -6.64
N SER A 140 -11.62 -4.04 -6.67
CA SER A 140 -12.48 -4.36 -5.52
C SER A 140 -11.64 -5.19 -4.55
N TYR A 141 -11.52 -4.70 -3.32
CA TYR A 141 -10.80 -5.41 -2.26
C TYR A 141 -11.83 -5.87 -1.24
N ASP A 142 -12.01 -7.19 -1.09
CA ASP A 142 -13.13 -7.78 -0.32
C ASP A 142 -13.25 -7.29 1.13
N CYS A 143 -12.16 -6.77 1.70
CA CYS A 143 -12.13 -6.24 3.06
C CYS A 143 -12.42 -4.72 3.14
N LEU A 144 -12.44 -4.00 2.02
CA LEU A 144 -12.68 -2.56 1.95
C LEU A 144 -14.02 -2.26 1.26
N GLY A 145 -14.86 -1.45 1.92
CA GLY A 145 -16.00 -0.84 1.25
C GLY A 145 -15.55 0.17 0.19
N ASP A 146 -16.35 0.34 -0.86
CA ASP A 146 -16.06 1.30 -1.94
C ASP A 146 -15.99 2.76 -1.44
N ASP A 147 -16.52 3.05 -0.26
CA ASP A 147 -16.59 4.37 0.35
C ASP A 147 -15.40 4.72 1.25
N ILE A 148 -14.63 3.71 1.69
CA ILE A 148 -13.53 3.89 2.65
C ILE A 148 -12.14 3.92 2.00
N GLY A 149 -12.04 3.75 0.68
CA GLY A 149 -10.75 3.77 0.00
C GLY A 149 -10.77 4.03 -1.49
N PHE A 150 -9.57 4.07 -2.06
CA PHE A 150 -9.29 4.16 -3.48
C PHE A 150 -8.24 3.11 -3.84
N CYS A 151 -8.66 2.04 -4.51
CA CYS A 151 -7.84 0.87 -4.79
C CYS A 151 -7.72 0.65 -6.29
N LEU A 152 -6.50 0.34 -6.72
CA LEU A 152 -6.12 0.18 -8.11
C LEU A 152 -5.27 -1.08 -8.29
N ASP A 153 -5.58 -1.86 -9.32
CA ASP A 153 -4.79 -3.01 -9.77
C ASP A 153 -4.09 -2.65 -11.08
N GLY A 154 -2.79 -2.89 -11.13
CA GLY A 154 -1.97 -2.59 -12.28
C GLY A 154 -2.15 -3.62 -13.39
N ASN A 155 -2.59 -3.17 -14.57
CA ASN A 155 -3.09 -4.03 -15.65
C ASN A 155 -2.08 -5.08 -16.15
N SER A 156 -0.78 -4.80 -16.00
CA SER A 156 0.29 -5.67 -16.53
C SER A 156 1.57 -5.68 -15.71
N ASN A 157 1.72 -4.75 -14.75
CA ASN A 157 2.94 -4.61 -13.94
C ASN A 157 2.89 -5.42 -12.64
N GLY A 158 1.74 -6.01 -12.26
CA GLY A 158 1.61 -6.78 -11.01
C GLY A 158 1.77 -5.92 -9.75
N ILE A 159 1.45 -4.63 -9.84
CA ILE A 159 1.48 -3.68 -8.72
C ILE A 159 0.04 -3.33 -8.34
N GLN A 160 -0.28 -3.41 -7.06
CA GLN A 160 -1.53 -2.89 -6.50
C GLN A 160 -1.25 -1.63 -5.70
N PHE A 161 -2.11 -0.64 -5.82
CA PHE A 161 -2.08 0.59 -5.04
C PHE A 161 -3.38 0.72 -4.26
N LEU A 162 -3.27 0.88 -2.94
CA LEU A 162 -4.41 1.06 -2.07
C LEU A 162 -4.18 2.32 -1.25
N ILE A 163 -5.22 3.14 -1.07
CA ILE A 163 -5.20 4.24 -0.10
C ILE A 163 -6.56 4.36 0.55
N TYR A 164 -6.62 4.26 1.88
CA TYR A 164 -7.88 4.04 2.59
C TYR A 164 -7.86 4.55 4.03
N ASP A 165 -9.06 4.70 4.57
CA ASP A 165 -9.32 5.00 5.97
C ASP A 165 -8.98 3.78 6.84
N LEU A 166 -7.89 3.88 7.61
CA LEU A 166 -7.40 2.76 8.42
C LEU A 166 -8.41 2.41 9.53
N GLU A 167 -8.98 3.43 10.17
CA GLU A 167 -9.99 3.25 11.21
C GLU A 167 -11.26 2.62 10.64
N GLY A 168 -11.69 3.10 9.48
CA GLY A 168 -12.83 2.55 8.74
C GLY A 168 -12.65 1.07 8.41
N LEU A 169 -11.46 0.67 7.93
CA LEU A 169 -11.12 -0.72 7.68
C LEU A 169 -11.17 -1.57 8.96
N LEU A 170 -10.49 -1.13 10.02
CA LEU A 170 -10.40 -1.88 11.28
C LEU A 170 -11.78 -2.04 11.94
N THR A 171 -12.61 -0.99 11.90
CA THR A 171 -13.99 -1.04 12.39
C THR A 171 -14.84 -2.02 11.58
N GLY A 172 -14.69 -2.05 10.26
CA GLY A 172 -15.37 -3.00 9.38
C GLY A 172 -14.98 -4.46 9.65
N GLN A 173 -13.69 -4.72 9.91
CA GLN A 173 -13.19 -6.04 10.29
C GLN A 173 -13.64 -6.46 11.69
N PHE A 174 -13.67 -5.52 12.64
CA PHE A 174 -14.12 -5.77 14.01
C PHE A 174 -15.57 -6.25 14.04
N ARG A 175 -16.47 -5.64 13.27
CA ARG A 175 -17.87 -6.08 13.17
C ARG A 175 -18.04 -7.51 12.63
N LYS A 176 -17.02 -8.07 11.96
CA LYS A 176 -17.05 -9.44 11.41
C LYS A 176 -16.49 -10.49 12.37
N ASN A 177 -15.67 -10.11 13.36
CA ASN A 177 -14.96 -11.03 14.25
C ASN A 177 -15.24 -10.69 15.74
N GLU A 178 -16.10 -11.46 16.40
CA GLU A 178 -16.65 -11.17 17.74
C GLU A 178 -15.69 -11.37 18.94
N THR A 179 -14.43 -11.77 18.74
CA THR A 179 -13.68 -12.49 19.79
C THR A 179 -12.65 -11.72 20.61
N ASN A 180 -12.42 -10.41 20.44
CA ASN A 180 -11.48 -9.65 21.31
C ASN A 180 -11.80 -8.15 21.43
N HIS A 181 -12.54 -7.74 22.46
CA HIS A 181 -13.12 -6.38 22.52
C HIS A 181 -12.19 -5.24 22.97
N THR A 182 -11.24 -5.44 23.90
CA THR A 182 -10.53 -4.31 24.55
C THR A 182 -9.27 -3.84 23.81
N LYS A 183 -8.38 -4.76 23.42
CA LYS A 183 -7.14 -4.40 22.67
C LYS A 183 -7.42 -3.90 21.26
N LEU A 184 -8.42 -4.47 20.58
CA LEU A 184 -8.80 -4.03 19.23
C LEU A 184 -9.43 -2.64 19.26
N LYS A 185 -10.20 -2.32 20.31
CA LYS A 185 -10.79 -0.99 20.46
C LYS A 185 -9.74 0.11 20.60
N SER A 186 -8.70 -0.10 21.42
CA SER A 186 -7.62 0.87 21.53
C SER A 186 -6.82 1.03 20.24
N ILE A 187 -6.64 -0.04 19.45
CA ILE A 187 -6.00 0.05 18.13
C ILE A 187 -6.85 0.86 17.16
N ILE A 188 -8.17 0.68 17.16
CA ILE A 188 -9.10 1.47 16.34
C ILE A 188 -9.04 2.95 16.74
N GLU A 189 -9.11 3.25 18.04
CA GLU A 189 -9.00 4.62 18.55
C GLU A 189 -7.67 5.27 18.14
N ASN A 190 -6.56 4.53 18.21
CA ASN A 190 -5.24 5.00 17.79
C ASN A 190 -5.09 5.17 16.26
N SER A 191 -5.98 4.57 15.47
CA SER A 191 -6.01 4.72 14.01
C SER A 191 -6.86 5.90 13.53
N GLU A 192 -7.49 6.62 14.47
CA GLU A 192 -8.29 7.79 14.15
C GLU A 192 -7.45 8.85 13.42
N GLY A 193 -7.99 9.34 12.29
CA GLY A 193 -7.30 10.35 11.50
C GLY A 193 -6.14 9.83 10.66
N VAL A 194 -5.95 8.51 10.57
CA VAL A 194 -4.89 7.89 9.76
C VAL A 194 -5.40 7.46 8.39
N LEU A 195 -4.76 7.98 7.34
CA LEU A 195 -4.92 7.52 5.97
C LEU A 195 -3.76 6.57 5.64
N ARG A 196 -4.06 5.27 5.44
CA ARG A 196 -3.03 4.28 5.08
C ARG A 196 -2.90 4.21 3.56
N ALA A 197 -1.67 4.29 3.07
CA ALA A 197 -1.31 4.05 1.68
C ALA A 197 -0.46 2.78 1.57
N GLU A 198 -0.80 1.90 0.62
CA GLU A 198 -0.10 0.66 0.35
C GLU A 198 0.30 0.54 -1.12
N VAL A 199 1.52 0.06 -1.34
CA VAL A 199 2.00 -0.41 -2.65
C VAL A 199 2.35 -1.88 -2.51
N GLN A 200 1.63 -2.75 -3.25
CA GLN A 200 1.84 -4.18 -3.20
C GLN A 200 2.43 -4.70 -4.50
N LEU A 201 3.59 -5.35 -4.43
CA LEU A 201 4.15 -6.13 -5.52
C LEU A 201 3.58 -7.54 -5.41
N THR A 202 2.67 -7.94 -6.32
CA THR A 202 1.85 -9.15 -6.16
C THR A 202 2.30 -10.32 -7.02
N GLN A 203 3.22 -10.07 -7.96
CA GLN A 203 3.69 -11.07 -8.92
C GLN A 203 5.22 -11.19 -8.89
N PRO A 204 5.78 -12.40 -9.03
CA PRO A 204 7.24 -12.59 -9.06
C PRO A 204 7.94 -11.79 -10.17
N LYS A 205 7.27 -11.56 -11.32
CA LYS A 205 7.85 -10.73 -12.39
C LYS A 205 8.04 -9.27 -11.97
N THR A 206 7.19 -8.77 -11.06
CA THR A 206 7.26 -7.41 -10.55
C THR A 206 8.45 -7.26 -9.62
N VAL A 207 8.67 -8.24 -8.75
CA VAL A 207 9.87 -8.32 -7.90
C VAL A 207 11.14 -8.29 -8.76
N ARG A 208 11.19 -9.09 -9.82
CA ARG A 208 12.32 -9.16 -10.76
C ARG A 208 12.58 -7.87 -11.54
N ALA A 209 11.60 -6.96 -11.62
CA ALA A 209 11.82 -5.66 -12.25
C ALA A 209 12.72 -4.74 -11.39
N TYR A 210 12.88 -5.04 -10.09
CA TYR A 210 13.66 -4.24 -9.15
C TYR A 210 15.00 -4.89 -8.75
N THR A 211 15.16 -6.20 -9.01
CA THR A 211 16.35 -6.97 -8.67
C THR A 211 16.55 -8.16 -9.63
N ASP A 212 17.80 -8.35 -10.07
CA ASP A 212 18.24 -9.51 -10.86
C ASP A 212 18.70 -10.68 -9.96
N GLU A 213 18.70 -10.48 -8.64
CA GLU A 213 19.13 -11.50 -7.69
C GLU A 213 18.21 -12.72 -7.73
N THR A 214 18.81 -13.90 -7.65
CA THR A 214 18.07 -15.17 -7.59
C THR A 214 17.84 -15.66 -6.17
N ASP A 215 18.74 -15.30 -5.26
CA ASP A 215 18.67 -15.69 -3.86
C ASP A 215 17.64 -14.82 -3.13
N THR A 216 16.71 -15.45 -2.41
CA THR A 216 15.64 -14.74 -1.70
C THR A 216 16.19 -13.76 -0.66
N SER A 217 17.25 -14.13 0.07
CA SER A 217 17.87 -13.21 1.03
C SER A 217 18.41 -11.94 0.36
N LYS A 218 19.12 -12.09 -0.78
CA LYS A 218 19.65 -10.96 -1.56
C LYS A 218 18.53 -10.14 -2.22
N GLN A 219 17.48 -10.78 -2.72
CA GLN A 219 16.29 -10.09 -3.23
C GLN A 219 15.69 -9.19 -2.15
N LEU A 220 15.54 -9.70 -0.92
CA LEU A 220 15.01 -8.92 0.19
C LEU A 220 15.91 -7.72 0.54
N ALA A 221 17.23 -7.89 0.52
CA ALA A 221 18.18 -6.79 0.76
C ALA A 221 17.96 -5.63 -0.21
N VAL A 222 17.98 -5.92 -1.51
CA VAL A 222 17.81 -4.92 -2.57
C VAL A 222 16.45 -4.24 -2.49
N LEU A 223 15.39 -5.00 -2.20
CA LEU A 223 14.04 -4.44 -2.07
C LEU A 223 13.90 -3.55 -0.84
N LEU A 224 14.56 -3.90 0.27
CA LEU A 224 14.57 -3.07 1.48
C LEU A 224 15.33 -1.77 1.29
N GLU A 225 16.43 -1.80 0.54
CA GLU A 225 17.19 -0.61 0.18
C GLU A 225 16.35 0.32 -0.71
N LYS A 226 15.68 -0.23 -1.73
CA LYS A 226 14.88 0.53 -2.71
C LYS A 226 13.43 0.80 -2.27
N LYS A 227 13.06 0.51 -1.02
CA LYS A 227 11.66 0.53 -0.56
C LYS A 227 10.95 1.86 -0.83
N TRP A 228 11.63 2.98 -0.61
CA TRP A 228 11.06 4.31 -0.82
C TRP A 228 10.92 4.64 -2.29
N ASP A 229 11.90 4.28 -3.12
CA ASP A 229 11.84 4.49 -4.57
C ASP A 229 10.67 3.74 -5.19
N ILE A 230 10.47 2.47 -4.79
CA ILE A 230 9.36 1.62 -5.25
C ILE A 230 8.02 2.25 -4.84
N PHE A 231 7.91 2.67 -3.58
CA PHE A 231 6.70 3.31 -3.07
C PHE A 231 6.39 4.60 -3.82
N LEU A 232 7.37 5.50 -3.92
CA LEU A 232 7.21 6.82 -4.52
C LEU A 232 6.96 6.74 -6.03
N ASP A 233 7.65 5.88 -6.79
CA ASP A 233 7.40 5.67 -8.22
C ASP A 233 5.94 5.28 -8.50
N THR A 234 5.35 4.46 -7.62
CA THR A 234 3.93 4.11 -7.73
C THR A 234 3.03 5.26 -7.27
N PHE A 235 3.35 5.87 -6.13
CA PHE A 235 2.54 6.94 -5.54
C PHE A 235 2.41 8.15 -6.47
N VAL A 236 3.50 8.59 -7.12
CA VAL A 236 3.50 9.74 -8.05
C VAL A 236 2.71 9.51 -9.34
N ARG A 237 2.57 8.25 -9.77
CA ARG A 237 1.76 7.89 -10.93
C ARG A 237 0.27 7.98 -10.64
N VAL A 238 -0.12 7.81 -9.38
CA VAL A 238 -1.53 7.75 -8.95
C VAL A 238 -1.99 9.08 -8.37
N VAL A 239 -1.26 9.62 -7.38
CA VAL A 239 -1.68 10.78 -6.59
C VAL A 239 -1.06 12.05 -7.19
N PRO A 240 -1.84 13.00 -7.71
CA PRO A 240 -1.28 14.24 -8.24
C PRO A 240 -0.66 15.09 -7.12
N PHE A 241 0.48 15.73 -7.40
CA PHE A 241 1.13 16.64 -6.48
C PHE A 241 0.31 17.93 -6.27
N GLY A 242 0.33 18.46 -5.05
CA GLY A 242 -0.25 19.75 -4.70
C GLY A 242 -1.34 19.66 -3.65
N ALA A 243 -1.66 20.80 -3.03
CA ALA A 243 -2.75 20.89 -2.07
C ALA A 243 -4.11 20.88 -2.77
N PHE A 244 -5.14 20.37 -2.09
CA PHE A 244 -6.48 20.29 -2.64
C PHE A 244 -7.33 21.44 -2.10
N HIS A 245 -7.91 22.20 -3.03
CA HIS A 245 -8.79 23.33 -2.72
C HIS A 245 -10.18 23.10 -3.29
N LYS A 246 -11.17 23.86 -2.78
CA LYS A 246 -12.43 24.04 -3.52
C LYS A 246 -12.15 24.71 -4.87
N LYS A 247 -13.02 24.45 -5.85
CA LYS A 247 -12.86 24.91 -7.24
C LYS A 247 -12.62 26.41 -7.34
N ASP A 248 -13.43 27.22 -6.65
CA ASP A 248 -13.35 28.69 -6.76
C ASP A 248 -12.00 29.21 -6.22
N THR A 249 -11.57 28.71 -5.07
CA THR A 249 -10.26 29.02 -4.49
C THR A 249 -9.09 28.56 -5.37
N ALA A 250 -9.19 27.36 -5.97
CA ALA A 250 -8.17 26.89 -6.91
C ALA A 250 -8.06 27.83 -8.13
N ILE A 251 -9.20 28.30 -8.66
CA ILE A 251 -9.25 29.25 -9.78
C ILE A 251 -8.59 30.58 -9.40
N GLU A 252 -8.93 31.14 -8.25
CA GLU A 252 -8.34 32.40 -7.76
C GLU A 252 -6.81 32.32 -7.66
N ILE A 253 -6.28 31.24 -7.07
CA ILE A 253 -4.83 31.07 -6.93
C ILE A 253 -4.17 30.89 -8.31
N ILE A 254 -4.76 30.10 -9.22
CA ILE A 254 -4.22 29.93 -10.58
C ILE A 254 -4.18 31.27 -11.33
N GLN A 255 -5.23 32.09 -11.20
CA GLN A 255 -5.28 33.41 -11.83
C GLN A 255 -4.24 34.38 -11.26
N ARG A 256 -3.98 34.31 -9.95
CA ARG A 256 -3.00 35.16 -9.27
C ARG A 256 -1.56 34.77 -9.58
N GLU A 257 -1.22 33.48 -9.45
CA GLU A 257 0.18 33.01 -9.46
C GLU A 257 0.72 32.73 -10.88
N VAL A 258 -0.11 32.28 -11.82
CA VAL A 258 0.38 31.76 -13.10
C VAL A 258 0.46 32.87 -14.15
N LYS A 259 1.63 33.52 -14.32
CA LYS A 259 1.79 34.64 -15.27
C LYS A 259 1.58 34.26 -16.76
N ASN A 260 1.95 33.05 -17.16
CA ASN A 260 1.79 32.60 -18.54
C ASN A 260 0.31 32.37 -18.87
N MET A 261 -0.26 33.24 -19.72
CA MET A 261 -1.68 33.21 -20.08
C MET A 261 -2.12 31.92 -20.77
N THR A 262 -1.25 31.30 -21.56
CA THR A 262 -1.55 30.03 -22.23
C THR A 262 -1.67 28.90 -21.22
N LEU A 263 -0.69 28.75 -20.33
CA LEU A 263 -0.72 27.73 -19.27
C LEU A 263 -1.87 27.98 -18.29
N ARG A 264 -2.09 29.24 -17.88
CA ARG A 264 -3.21 29.64 -17.01
C ARG A 264 -4.55 29.18 -17.59
N ARG A 265 -4.84 29.47 -18.86
CA ARG A 265 -6.08 29.03 -19.53
C ARG A 265 -6.21 27.50 -19.55
N ARG A 266 -5.12 26.77 -19.77
CA ARG A 266 -5.11 25.30 -19.79
C ARG A 266 -5.34 24.70 -18.41
N MET A 267 -4.71 25.25 -17.37
CA MET A 267 -4.92 24.84 -15.98
C MET A 267 -6.37 25.07 -15.55
N LEU A 268 -6.93 26.26 -15.79
CA LEU A 268 -8.32 26.58 -15.49
C LEU A 268 -9.29 25.63 -16.22
N ARG A 269 -9.01 25.33 -17.49
CA ARG A 269 -9.80 24.37 -18.28
C ARG A 269 -9.68 22.95 -17.71
N LEU A 270 -8.49 22.52 -17.28
CA LEU A 270 -8.31 21.21 -16.67
C LEU A 270 -9.12 21.06 -15.38
N VAL A 271 -9.09 22.07 -14.50
CA VAL A 271 -9.89 22.10 -13.26
C VAL A 271 -11.40 22.00 -13.54
N ALA A 272 -11.88 22.59 -14.64
CA ALA A 272 -13.28 22.44 -15.06
C ALA A 272 -13.59 21.05 -15.63
N LEU A 273 -12.68 20.46 -16.41
CA LEU A 273 -12.86 19.18 -17.07
C LEU A 273 -12.82 17.97 -16.12
N VAL A 274 -12.05 18.03 -15.02
CA VAL A 274 -11.92 16.90 -14.08
C VAL A 274 -13.28 16.45 -13.52
N PRO A 275 -14.13 17.33 -12.96
CA PRO A 275 -15.48 16.97 -12.55
C PRO A 275 -16.37 16.46 -13.70
N GLU A 276 -16.27 17.05 -14.89
CA GLU A 276 -17.09 16.67 -16.05
C GLU A 276 -16.75 15.28 -16.57
N LYS A 277 -15.47 14.94 -16.63
CA LYS A 277 -14.98 13.64 -17.12
C LYS A 277 -14.87 12.59 -16.02
N LYS A 278 -15.09 12.96 -14.75
CA LYS A 278 -14.98 12.11 -13.56
C LYS A 278 -13.64 11.37 -13.47
N SER A 279 -12.59 11.95 -14.07
CA SER A 279 -11.23 11.38 -14.07
C SER A 279 -10.23 12.42 -14.56
N LEU A 280 -9.08 12.49 -13.88
CA LEU A 280 -7.96 13.33 -14.28
C LEU A 280 -7.41 12.91 -15.64
N LEU A 281 -7.19 11.61 -15.86
CA LEU A 281 -6.69 11.09 -17.14
C LEU A 281 -7.62 11.43 -18.31
N LEU A 282 -8.94 11.26 -18.12
CA LEU A 282 -9.90 11.59 -19.17
C LEU A 282 -10.00 13.11 -19.42
N ALA A 283 -9.87 13.92 -18.37
CA ALA A 283 -9.81 15.38 -18.48
C ALA A 283 -8.55 15.84 -19.22
N GLN A 284 -7.39 15.24 -18.96
CA GLN A 284 -6.14 15.50 -19.68
C GLN A 284 -6.29 15.17 -21.18
N LYS A 285 -6.90 14.02 -21.51
CA LYS A 285 -7.22 13.65 -22.91
C LYS A 285 -8.18 14.66 -23.56
N ALA A 286 -9.22 15.09 -22.84
CA ALA A 286 -10.20 16.06 -23.33
C ALA A 286 -9.63 17.49 -23.48
N LEU A 287 -8.60 17.84 -22.72
CA LEU A 287 -7.88 19.11 -22.89
C LEU A 287 -7.18 19.18 -24.25
N ASN A 288 -6.85 18.02 -24.84
CA ASN A 288 -6.19 17.83 -26.13
C ASN A 288 -4.97 18.75 -26.30
N TYR A 289 -4.07 18.71 -25.32
CA TYR A 289 -2.86 19.52 -25.29
C TYR A 289 -1.63 18.63 -25.23
N ARG A 290 -0.73 18.80 -26.20
CA ARG A 290 0.46 17.93 -26.36
C ARG A 290 1.44 18.04 -25.18
N ARG A 291 1.58 19.23 -24.59
CA ARG A 291 2.51 19.51 -23.47
C ARG A 291 1.79 19.45 -22.13
N ILE A 292 1.07 18.34 -21.89
CA ILE A 292 0.30 18.20 -20.64
C ILE A 292 1.22 18.22 -19.41
N ASP A 293 2.44 17.73 -19.55
CA ASP A 293 3.44 17.68 -18.49
C ASP A 293 3.76 19.08 -17.98
N ASP A 294 3.93 20.08 -18.85
CA ASP A 294 4.12 21.48 -18.45
C ASP A 294 2.95 22.03 -17.61
N VAL A 295 1.72 21.61 -17.94
CA VAL A 295 0.52 22.02 -17.18
C VAL A 295 0.57 21.42 -15.78
N MET A 296 0.89 20.13 -15.68
CA MET A 296 1.01 19.41 -14.41
C MET A 296 2.20 19.93 -13.57
N GLU A 297 3.32 20.25 -14.20
CA GLU A 297 4.48 20.86 -13.55
C GLU A 297 4.14 22.25 -13.00
N THR A 298 3.35 23.04 -13.74
CA THR A 298 2.90 24.36 -13.27
C THR A 298 1.96 24.24 -12.07
N PHE A 299 1.08 23.23 -12.04
CA PHE A 299 0.28 22.89 -10.86
C PHE A 299 1.16 22.57 -9.65
N ALA A 300 2.20 21.75 -9.85
CA ALA A 300 3.14 21.39 -8.80
C ALA A 300 3.92 22.61 -8.26
N LYS A 301 4.40 23.50 -9.15
CA LYS A 301 5.15 24.72 -8.80
C LYS A 301 4.36 25.67 -7.89
N ILE A 302 3.04 25.77 -8.07
CA ILE A 302 2.18 26.59 -7.22
C ILE A 302 1.51 25.79 -6.08
N ASN A 303 1.92 24.54 -5.88
CA ASN A 303 1.39 23.61 -4.87
C ASN A 303 -0.14 23.45 -4.91
N ILE A 304 -0.72 23.31 -6.12
CA ILE A 304 -2.16 23.06 -6.30
C ILE A 304 -2.37 21.77 -7.06
N SER A 305 -3.26 20.92 -6.56
CA SER A 305 -3.72 19.75 -7.28
C SER A 305 -4.74 20.13 -8.37
N PRO A 306 -4.68 19.53 -9.57
CA PRO A 306 -5.72 19.69 -10.60
C PRO A 306 -7.06 19.06 -10.19
N VAL A 307 -7.09 18.25 -9.13
CA VAL A 307 -8.31 17.65 -8.58
C VAL A 307 -8.81 18.50 -7.42
N THR A 308 -10.08 18.92 -7.49
CA THR A 308 -10.67 19.84 -6.50
C THR A 308 -11.64 19.16 -5.54
N ILE A 309 -11.73 19.71 -4.34
CA ILE A 309 -12.70 19.31 -3.31
C ILE A 309 -14.13 19.57 -3.79
N SER A 310 -15.04 18.65 -3.49
CA SER A 310 -16.47 18.78 -3.80
C SER A 310 -17.09 20.01 -3.15
N LYS A 311 -18.01 20.68 -3.87
CA LYS A 311 -18.82 21.76 -3.29
C LYS A 311 -19.60 21.30 -2.05
N ARG A 312 -20.04 20.03 -2.04
CA ARG A 312 -20.84 19.42 -0.97
C ARG A 312 -20.03 19.06 0.29
N HIS A 313 -18.71 19.17 0.26
CA HIS A 313 -17.90 18.89 1.44
C HIS A 313 -17.69 20.16 2.26
N ASN A 314 -17.75 20.04 3.58
CA ASN A 314 -17.55 21.16 4.50
C ASN A 314 -16.09 21.62 4.53
N ILE A 315 -15.15 20.72 4.24
CA ILE A 315 -13.72 21.02 4.16
C ILE A 315 -13.42 21.92 2.95
N ARG A 316 -12.68 23.00 3.20
CA ARG A 316 -12.28 23.99 2.18
C ARG A 316 -10.89 23.72 1.59
N PHE A 317 -10.03 23.06 2.36
CA PHE A 317 -8.62 22.87 2.07
C PHE A 317 -8.13 21.55 2.64
N LEU A 318 -7.32 20.84 1.86
CA LEU A 318 -6.52 19.71 2.31
C LEU A 318 -5.07 19.95 1.91
N LYS A 319 -4.14 19.69 2.83
CA LYS A 319 -2.71 19.85 2.60
C LYS A 319 -2.26 18.88 1.49
N ASN A 320 -1.13 19.21 0.88
CA ASN A 320 -0.47 18.32 -0.06
C ASN A 320 -0.05 17.01 0.65
N LEU A 321 -0.50 15.83 0.17
CA LEU A 321 -0.16 14.54 0.79
C LEU A 321 1.36 14.29 0.83
N TYR A 322 2.09 14.78 -0.16
CA TYR A 322 3.55 14.69 -0.23
C TYR A 322 4.24 15.42 0.92
N SER A 323 3.62 16.46 1.48
CA SER A 323 4.17 17.18 2.63
C SER A 323 4.09 16.40 3.95
N TYR A 324 3.34 15.30 3.99
CA TYR A 324 3.41 14.35 5.10
C TYR A 324 4.54 13.36 4.84
N LEU A 325 4.63 12.83 3.61
CA LEU A 325 5.66 11.86 3.20
C LEU A 325 7.09 12.40 3.31
N LEU A 326 7.29 13.69 3.02
CA LEU A 326 8.59 14.36 2.99
C LEU A 326 8.89 15.17 4.26
N ALA A 327 8.01 15.13 5.26
CA ALA A 327 8.30 15.73 6.56
C ALA A 327 9.22 14.79 7.34
N GLU A 328 10.50 15.17 7.41
CA GLU A 328 11.47 14.63 8.38
C GLU A 328 11.10 15.06 9.81
#